data_AF-A0AB35RWH9-F1
#
_entry.id   AF-A0AB35RWH9-F1
#
_cell.length_a   1.000
_cell.length_b   1.000
_cell.length_c   1.000
_cell.angle_alpha   90.00
_cell.angle_beta   90.00
_cell.angle_gamma   90.00
#
_symmetry.space_group_name_H-M   'P 1'
#
loop_
_entity.id
_entity.type
_entity.pdbx_description
1 polymer ?
#
loop_
_entity_poly.entity_id
_entity_poly.type
_entity_poly.pdbx_seq_one_letter_code
_entity_poly.pdbx_strand_id
1 'polypeptide(L)'
;MSDALLEYAYRRIVELEKLLLVDVAETVWPAEVKLVYSQIERTGELPAHHQNRLRHHINRMWLEQMPVPAIVIAARSLVTAMEKYA
;
A
#
# COMPACT_ATOMS: atom_id res chain seq x y z
N MET A 1 30.18 -14.67 6.93
CA MET A 1 30.24 -14.01 5.60
C MET A 1 28.86 -13.94 4.94
N SER A 2 28.07 -15.03 4.95
CA SER A 2 26.68 -15.05 4.46
C SER A 2 25.78 -14.02 5.15
N ASP A 3 25.85 -13.90 6.49
CA ASP A 3 24.99 -12.97 7.23
C ASP A 3 25.26 -11.50 6.91
N ALA A 4 26.51 -11.13 6.68
CA ALA A 4 26.88 -9.78 6.29
C ALA A 4 26.35 -9.41 4.89
N LEU A 5 26.34 -10.39 3.98
CA LEU A 5 25.78 -10.21 2.64
C LEU A 5 24.24 -10.13 2.69
N LEU A 6 23.61 -10.93 3.55
CA LEU A 6 22.16 -10.89 3.76
C LEU A 6 21.71 -9.56 4.36
N GLU A 7 22.39 -9.10 5.40
CA GLU A 7 22.17 -7.80 6.05
C GLU A 7 22.32 -6.64 5.04
N TYR A 8 23.36 -6.69 4.19
CA TYR A 8 23.58 -5.71 3.14
C TYR A 8 22.47 -5.71 2.09
N ALA A 9 22.06 -6.89 1.62
CA ALA A 9 20.97 -7.03 0.66
C ALA A 9 19.65 -6.48 1.24
N TYR A 10 19.36 -6.78 2.51
CA TYR A 10 18.16 -6.30 3.19
C TYR A 10 18.15 -4.77 3.29
N ARG A 11 19.26 -4.17 3.74
CA ARG A 11 19.41 -2.71 3.80
C ARG A 11 19.24 -2.06 2.43
N ARG A 12 19.81 -2.67 1.39
CA ARG A 12 19.73 -2.13 0.03
C ARG A 12 18.32 -2.19 -0.54
N ILE A 13 17.56 -3.25 -0.24
CA ILE A 13 16.15 -3.37 -0.61
C ILE A 13 15.33 -2.27 0.05
N VAL A 14 15.46 -2.09 1.37
CA VAL A 14 14.76 -1.03 2.12
C VAL A 14 15.11 0.37 1.60
N GLU A 15 16.38 0.60 1.26
CA GLU A 15 16.83 1.87 0.69
C GLU A 15 16.21 2.12 -0.69
N LEU A 16 16.17 1.11 -1.54
CA LEU A 16 15.55 1.19 -2.87
C LEU A 16 14.03 1.39 -2.76
N GLU A 17 13.37 0.71 -1.83
CA GLU A 17 11.95 0.94 -1.54
C GLU A 17 11.69 2.39 -1.12
N LYS A 18 12.50 2.95 -0.22
CA LYS A 18 12.37 4.37 0.17
C LYS A 18 12.61 5.36 -0.97
N LEU A 19 13.49 5.02 -1.92
CA LEU A 19 13.79 5.87 -3.07
C LEU A 19 12.73 5.76 -4.18
N LEU A 20 12.17 4.57 -4.39
CA LEU A 20 11.25 4.28 -5.50
C LEU A 20 9.78 4.42 -5.10
N LEU A 21 9.45 4.23 -3.83
CA LEU A 21 8.10 4.38 -3.32
C LEU A 21 7.99 5.77 -2.69
N VAL A 22 7.24 6.66 -3.36
CA VAL A 22 6.94 8.00 -2.82
C VAL A 22 6.41 7.86 -1.40
N ASP A 23 7.06 8.52 -0.45
CA ASP A 23 6.63 8.51 0.94
C ASP A 23 5.28 9.20 1.03
N VAL A 24 4.25 8.43 1.37
CA VAL A 24 2.90 8.96 1.56
C VAL A 24 2.84 9.41 3.01
N ALA A 25 2.94 10.73 3.21
CA ALA A 25 2.84 11.35 4.52
C ALA A 25 1.63 10.79 5.29
N GLU A 26 1.84 10.50 6.57
CA GLU A 26 0.80 10.01 7.47
C GLU A 26 -0.33 11.06 7.53
N THR A 27 -1.41 10.78 6.78
CA THR A 27 -2.51 11.72 6.56
C THR A 27 -3.74 11.18 7.26
N VAL A 28 -4.50 12.06 7.92
CA VAL A 28 -5.82 11.70 8.42
C VAL A 28 -6.72 11.44 7.21
N TRP A 29 -7.06 10.17 6.98
CA TRP A 29 -7.88 9.80 5.82
C TRP A 29 -9.36 10.17 6.02
N PRO A 30 -10.05 10.64 4.96
CA PRO A 30 -11.49 10.83 4.95
C PRO A 30 -12.27 9.56 5.35
N ALA A 31 -13.50 9.73 5.85
CA ALA A 31 -14.33 8.62 6.29
C ALA A 31 -14.65 7.64 5.15
N GLU A 32 -14.80 8.16 3.94
CA GLU A 32 -15.07 7.44 2.71
C GLU A 32 -13.92 6.48 2.36
N VAL A 33 -12.68 6.98 2.43
CA VAL A 33 -11.47 6.18 2.19
C VAL A 33 -11.36 5.09 3.25
N LYS A 34 -11.62 5.41 4.52
CA LYS A 34 -11.63 4.43 5.61
C LYS A 34 -12.70 3.36 5.41
N LEU A 35 -13.90 3.75 4.95
CA LEU A 35 -15.00 2.84 4.68
C LEU A 35 -14.64 1.85 3.57
N VAL A 36 -14.12 2.34 2.44
CA VAL A 36 -13.67 1.47 1.34
C VAL A 36 -12.52 0.58 1.79
N TYR A 37 -11.55 1.13 2.53
CA TYR A 37 -10.43 0.34 3.06
C TYR A 37 -10.89 -0.79 3.98
N SER A 38 -11.91 -0.56 4.82
CA SER A 38 -12.47 -1.58 5.71
C SER A 38 -13.19 -2.72 5.01
N GLN A 39 -13.65 -2.51 3.76
CA GLN A 39 -14.29 -3.54 2.93
C GLN A 39 -13.27 -4.46 2.24
N ILE A 40 -11.98 -4.15 2.33
CA ILE A 40 -10.90 -4.93 1.73
C ILE A 40 -10.32 -5.82 2.83
N GLU A 41 -10.52 -7.13 2.67
CA GLU A 41 -9.97 -8.14 3.56
C GLU A 41 -8.42 -8.13 3.53
N ARG A 42 -7.79 -8.59 4.62
CA ARG A 42 -6.33 -8.82 4.72
C ARG A 42 -5.44 -7.57 4.64
N THR A 43 -6.02 -6.37 4.57
CA THR A 43 -5.27 -5.10 4.57
C THR A 43 -4.40 -4.87 5.81
N GLY A 44 -4.74 -5.50 6.95
CA GLY A 44 -3.95 -5.46 8.18
C GLY A 44 -2.70 -6.35 8.18
N GLU A 45 -2.58 -7.29 7.23
CA GLU A 45 -1.38 -8.14 7.06
C GLU A 45 -0.28 -7.39 6.28
N LEU A 46 -0.62 -6.29 5.60
CA LEU A 46 0.34 -5.49 4.85
C LEU A 46 1.22 -4.65 5.78
N PRO A 47 2.52 -4.49 5.48
CA PRO A 47 3.38 -3.48 6.07
C PRO A 47 2.75 -2.07 6.05
N ALA A 48 3.01 -1.26 7.07
CA ALA A 48 2.39 0.07 7.24
C ALA A 48 2.53 0.98 5.99
N HIS A 49 3.67 0.90 5.30
CA HIS A 49 3.91 1.67 4.08
C HIS A 49 2.97 1.24 2.93
N HIS A 50 2.72 -0.06 2.75
CA HIS A 50 1.75 -0.58 1.80
C HIS A 50 0.31 -0.19 2.18
N GLN A 51 -0.03 -0.21 3.47
CA GLN A 51 -1.34 0.26 3.93
C GLN A 51 -1.59 1.73 3.57
N ASN A 52 -0.61 2.61 3.83
CA ASN A 52 -0.71 4.03 3.49
C ASN A 52 -0.82 4.25 1.98
N ARG A 53 -0.06 3.49 1.19
CA ARG A 53 -0.15 3.54 -0.27
C ARG A 53 -1.50 3.05 -0.81
N LEU A 54 -2.07 2.00 -0.21
CA LEU A 54 -3.41 1.52 -0.55
C LEU A 54 -4.47 2.59 -0.29
N ARG A 55 -4.44 3.24 0.89
CA ARG A 55 -5.36 4.34 1.22
C ARG A 55 -5.19 5.53 0.26
N HIS A 56 -3.96 5.84 -0.14
CA HIS A 56 -3.69 6.86 -1.15
C HIS A 56 -4.31 6.52 -2.52
N HIS A 57 -4.15 5.28 -3.00
CA HIS A 57 -4.75 4.86 -4.27
C HIS A 57 -6.29 4.85 -4.21
N ILE A 58 -6.89 4.43 -3.10
CA ILE A 58 -8.34 4.54 -2.86
C ILE A 58 -8.78 6.01 -2.95
N ASN A 59 -8.08 6.91 -2.26
CA ASN A 59 -8.36 8.34 -2.29
C ASN A 59 -8.23 8.92 -3.71
N ARG A 60 -7.20 8.50 -4.46
CA ARG A 60 -6.99 8.93 -5.84
C ARG A 60 -8.15 8.52 -6.74
N MET A 61 -8.56 7.25 -6.68
CA MET A 61 -9.69 6.75 -7.47
C MET A 61 -11.00 7.46 -7.09
N TRP A 62 -11.18 7.79 -5.80
CA TRP A 62 -12.34 8.56 -5.34
C TRP A 62 -12.35 9.99 -5.92
N LEU A 63 -11.22 10.69 -5.88
CA LEU A 63 -11.07 12.04 -6.45
C LEU A 63 -11.27 12.05 -7.98
N GLU A 64 -10.94 10.95 -8.65
CA GLU A 64 -11.18 10.72 -10.08
C GLU A 64 -12.64 10.33 -10.39
N GLN A 65 -13.55 10.42 -9.41
CA GLN A 65 -14.99 10.15 -9.55
C GLN A 65 -15.31 8.70 -9.97
N MET A 66 -14.42 7.76 -9.62
CA MET A 66 -14.64 6.35 -9.94
C MET A 66 -15.79 5.76 -9.09
N PRO A 67 -16.67 4.92 -9.65
CA PRO A 67 -17.73 4.29 -8.87
C PRO A 67 -17.17 3.41 -7.74
N VAL A 68 -17.74 3.52 -6.54
CA VAL A 68 -17.28 2.79 -5.34
C VAL A 68 -17.10 1.28 -5.57
N PRO A 69 -18.00 0.55 -6.25
CA PRO A 69 -17.78 -0.87 -6.53
C PRO A 69 -16.52 -1.14 -7.37
N ALA A 70 -16.21 -0.27 -8.34
CA ALA A 70 -15.00 -0.37 -9.15
C ALA A 70 -13.73 -0.08 -8.33
N ILE A 71 -13.80 0.90 -7.42
CA ILE A 71 -12.71 1.19 -6.47
C ILE A 71 -12.41 -0.04 -5.61
N VAL A 72 -13.43 -0.71 -5.07
CA VAL A 72 -13.25 -1.91 -4.24
C VAL A 72 -12.59 -3.04 -5.02
N ILE A 73 -13.02 -3.29 -6.26
CA ILE A 73 -12.44 -4.32 -7.13
C ILE A 73 -10.96 -4.00 -7.41
N ALA A 74 -10.66 -2.78 -7.84
CA ALA A 74 -9.30 -2.35 -8.16
C ALA A 74 -8.38 -2.40 -6.92
N ALA A 75 -8.88 -1.97 -5.77
CA ALA A 75 -8.14 -1.98 -4.52
C ALA A 75 -7.88 -3.42 -4.03
N ARG A 76 -8.81 -4.37 -4.22
CA ARG A 76 -8.57 -5.80 -3.96
C ARG A 76 -7.47 -6.36 -4.87
N SER A 77 -7.51 -6.06 -6.17
CA SER A 77 -6.44 -6.47 -7.11
C SER A 77 -5.08 -5.88 -6.72
N LEU A 78 -5.07 -4.64 -6.26
CA LEU A 78 -3.86 -3.97 -5.78
C LEU A 78 -3.30 -4.63 -4.51
N VAL A 79 -4.14 -5.04 -3.56
CA VAL A 79 -3.69 -5.80 -2.37
C VAL A 79 -3.05 -7.12 -2.76
N THR A 80 -3.67 -7.90 -3.65
CA THR A 80 -3.06 -9.16 -4.13
C THR A 80 -1.70 -8.92 -4.78
N ALA A 81 -1.55 -7.83 -5.53
CA ALA A 81 -0.27 -7.47 -6.12
C ALA A 81 0.76 -7.03 -5.07
N MET A 82 0.37 -6.24 -4.08
CA MET A 82 1.25 -5.83 -2.98
C MET A 82 1.70 -7.06 -2.17
N GLU A 83 0.79 -7.96 -1.78
CA GLU A 83 1.11 -9.19 -1.03
C GLU A 83 2.12 -10.09 -1.77
N LYS A 84 2.04 -10.16 -3.10
CA LYS A 84 2.95 -11.00 -3.90
C LYS A 84 4.40 -10.53 -3.86
N TYR A 85 4.63 -9.25 -3.58
CA TYR A 85 5.95 -8.61 -3.63
C TYR A 85 6.31 -7.86 -2.33
N ALA A 86 5.59 -8.15 -1.24
CA ALA A 86 5.79 -7.58 0.10
C ALA A 86 6.72 -8.43 0.97
#